data_AF-A0A534Y760-F1
#
_entry.id   AF-A0A534Y760-F1
#
_cell.length_a   1.000
_cell.length_b   1.000
_cell.length_c   1.000
_cell.angle_alpha   90.00
_cell.angle_beta   90.00
_cell.angle_gamma   90.00
#
_symmetry.space_group_name_H-M   'P 1'
#
loop_
_entity.id
_entity.type
_entity.pdbx_description
1 polymer ?
#
loop_
_entity_poly.entity_id
_entity_poly.type
_entity_poly.pdbx_seq_one_letter_code
_entity_poly.pdbx_strand_id
1 'polypeptide(L)'
;MFEETTEDCVERLVLEYAQSVPASRPLDVRLSLQNDLAIESLSLVSLALRLGTEFGVDVVDAGLELGELKTVEDLLKIARTLKVQSTKA
;
A
#
# COMPACT_ATOMS: atom_id res chain seq x y z
N MET A 1 -13.53 19.43 0.72
CA MET A 1 -12.25 18.71 0.51
C MET A 1 -12.31 17.53 1.45
N PHE A 2 -12.48 16.31 0.93
CA PHE A 2 -12.47 15.12 1.78
C PHE A 2 -11.02 14.92 2.23
N GLU A 3 -10.78 14.85 3.53
CA GLU A 3 -9.51 14.40 4.06
C GLU A 3 -9.33 12.94 3.61
N GLU A 4 -8.54 12.74 2.55
CA GLU A 4 -8.19 11.42 2.08
C GLU A 4 -7.50 10.68 3.21
N THR A 5 -8.12 9.60 3.70
CA THR A 5 -7.55 8.79 4.77
C THR A 5 -6.42 7.93 4.20
N THR A 6 -5.54 7.45 5.08
CA THR A 6 -4.47 6.51 4.69
C THR A 6 -5.02 5.28 3.97
N GLU A 7 -6.20 4.83 4.38
CA GLU A 7 -6.91 3.71 3.77
C GLU A 7 -7.36 4.03 2.34
N ASP A 8 -7.90 5.23 2.09
CA ASP A 8 -8.33 5.65 0.76
C ASP A 8 -7.14 5.78 -0.21
N CYS A 9 -6.03 6.38 0.25
CA CYS A 9 -4.80 6.49 -0.52
C CYS A 9 -4.22 5.12 -0.88
N VAL A 10 -4.16 4.20 0.10
CA VAL A 10 -3.75 2.81 -0.11
C VAL A 10 -4.69 2.11 -1.10
N GLU A 11 -6.00 2.23 -0.92
CA GLU A 11 -6.99 1.59 -1.78
C GLU A 11 -6.84 2.06 -3.23
N ARG A 12 -6.70 3.38 -3.44
CA ARG A 12 -6.46 3.97 -4.76
C ARG A 12 -5.18 3.41 -5.39
N LEU A 13 -4.06 3.45 -4.68
CA LEU A 13 -2.79 2.93 -5.19
C LEU A 13 -2.90 1.44 -5.52
N VAL A 14 -3.43 0.63 -4.61
CA VAL A 14 -3.62 -0.80 -4.86
C VAL A 14 -4.45 -1.04 -6.12
N LEU A 15 -5.53 -0.29 -6.32
CA LEU A 15 -6.36 -0.38 -7.52
C LEU A 15 -5.64 0.07 -8.81
N GLU A 16 -4.72 1.04 -8.73
CA GLU A 16 -3.92 1.46 -9.89
C GLU A 16 -2.91 0.40 -10.33
N TYR A 17 -2.36 -0.36 -9.39
CA TYR A 17 -1.35 -1.39 -9.67
C TYR A 17 -1.95 -2.81 -9.78
N ALA A 18 -3.17 -3.03 -9.29
CA ALA A 18 -3.89 -4.30 -9.41
C ALA A 18 -4.31 -4.55 -10.86
N GLN A 19 -3.90 -5.69 -11.40
CA GLN A 19 -4.44 -6.14 -12.68
C GLN A 19 -5.87 -6.67 -12.54
N SER A 20 -6.20 -7.21 -11.36
CA SER A 20 -7.53 -7.72 -11.04
C SER A 20 -8.19 -6.81 -10.00
N VAL A 21 -9.16 -6.02 -10.44
CA VAL A 21 -9.92 -5.13 -9.55
C VAL A 21 -10.98 -5.97 -8.81
N PRO A 22 -10.92 -6.05 -7.47
CA PRO A 22 -11.92 -6.80 -6.72
C PRO A 22 -13.27 -6.08 -6.80
N ALA A 23 -14.33 -6.89 -6.92
CA ALA A 23 -15.70 -6.38 -7.04
C ALA A 23 -16.26 -5.82 -5.72
N SER A 24 -15.62 -6.11 -4.59
CA SER A 24 -16.05 -5.66 -3.27
C SER A 24 -15.20 -4.48 -2.79
N ARG A 25 -15.88 -3.39 -2.41
CA ARG A 25 -15.26 -2.24 -1.72
C ARG A 25 -15.94 -2.02 -0.37
N PRO A 26 -15.20 -1.65 0.69
CA PRO A 26 -13.74 -1.45 0.72
C PRO A 26 -12.93 -2.73 0.49
N LEU A 27 -11.67 -2.58 0.07
CA LEU A 27 -10.75 -3.70 -0.15
C LEU A 27 -10.65 -4.57 1.12
N ASP A 28 -10.92 -5.86 0.98
CA ASP A 28 -10.80 -6.77 2.12
C ASP A 28 -9.31 -6.97 2.47
N VAL A 29 -8.96 -6.70 3.71
CA VAL A 29 -7.56 -6.71 4.19
C VAL A 29 -6.91 -8.08 4.07
N ARG A 30 -7.72 -9.14 3.99
CA ARG A 30 -7.25 -10.53 3.84
C ARG A 30 -6.89 -10.90 2.41
N LEU A 31 -7.17 -10.03 1.43
CA LEU A 31 -6.85 -10.29 0.02
C LEU A 31 -5.35 -10.29 -0.18
N SER A 32 -4.87 -11.28 -0.92
CA SER A 32 -3.48 -11.37 -1.32
C SER A 32 -3.20 -10.39 -2.46
N LEU A 33 -2.17 -9.57 -2.31
CA LEU A 33 -1.78 -8.62 -3.35
C LEU A 33 -1.39 -9.35 -4.65
N GLN A 34 -0.70 -10.48 -4.53
CA GLN A 34 -0.25 -11.26 -5.70
C GLN A 34 -1.34 -12.21 -6.21
N ASN A 35 -2.00 -12.97 -5.34
CA ASN A 35 -2.93 -14.01 -5.78
C ASN A 35 -4.33 -13.48 -6.10
N ASP A 36 -4.86 -12.55 -5.30
CA ASP A 36 -6.23 -12.05 -5.47
C ASP A 36 -6.26 -10.82 -6.38
N LEU A 37 -5.31 -9.89 -6.20
CA LEU A 37 -5.24 -8.64 -6.96
C LEU A 37 -4.35 -8.74 -8.21
N ALA A 38 -3.67 -9.87 -8.39
CA ALA A 38 -2.76 -10.12 -9.51
C ALA A 38 -1.68 -9.00 -9.66
N ILE A 39 -1.18 -8.47 -8.54
CA ILE A 39 -0.12 -7.46 -8.54
C ILE A 39 1.22 -8.18 -8.72
N GLU A 40 1.94 -7.84 -9.78
CA GLU A 40 3.27 -8.37 -10.04
C GLU A 40 4.30 -7.87 -9.02
N SER A 41 5.38 -8.64 -8.81
CA SER A 41 6.44 -8.27 -7.86
C SER A 41 7.07 -6.91 -8.18
N LEU A 42 7.21 -6.54 -9.46
CA LEU A 42 7.69 -5.22 -9.87
C LEU A 42 6.69 -4.11 -9.53
N SER A 43 5.39 -4.39 -9.68
CA SER A 43 4.30 -3.49 -9.31
C SER A 43 4.22 -3.30 -7.80
N LEU A 44 4.47 -4.35 -6.98
CA LEU A 44 4.57 -4.24 -5.53
C LEU A 44 5.69 -3.28 -5.10
N VAL A 45 6.87 -3.41 -5.70
CA VAL A 45 8.00 -2.51 -5.43
C VAL A 45 7.64 -1.08 -5.79
N SER A 46 7.06 -0.88 -6.98
CA SER A 46 6.64 0.45 -7.45
C SER A 46 5.55 1.06 -6.55
N LEU A 47 4.59 0.25 -6.14
CA LEU A 47 3.49 0.65 -5.26
C LEU A 47 4.02 1.05 -3.87
N ALA A 48 4.95 0.30 -3.29
CA ALA A 48 5.55 0.66 -2.01
C ALA A 48 6.37 1.96 -2.10
N LEU A 49 7.16 2.15 -3.16
CA LEU A 49 7.89 3.40 -3.41
C LEU A 49 6.94 4.59 -3.57
N ARG A 50 5.84 4.40 -4.31
CA ARG A 50 4.80 5.42 -4.51
C ARG A 50 4.13 5.78 -3.20
N LEU A 51 3.78 4.77 -2.39
CA LEU A 51 3.19 4.93 -1.06
C LEU A 51 4.13 5.74 -0.15
N GLY A 52 5.42 5.40 -0.11
CA GLY A 52 6.42 6.17 0.62
C GLY A 52 6.47 7.63 0.18
N THR A 53 6.48 7.86 -1.13
CA THR A 53 6.48 9.20 -1.71
C THR A 53 5.25 10.01 -1.29
N GLU A 54 4.05 9.42 -1.31
CA GLU A 54 2.81 10.08 -0.88
C GLU A 54 2.85 10.47 0.60
N PHE A 55 3.50 9.66 1.46
CA PHE A 55 3.69 9.98 2.88
C PHE A 55 4.98 10.78 3.16
N GLY A 56 5.80 11.08 2.16
CA GLY A 56 7.09 11.75 2.34
C GLY A 56 8.11 10.93 3.13
N VAL A 57 7.99 9.59 3.13
CA VAL A 57 8.91 8.67 3.81
C VAL A 57 9.56 7.76 2.78
N ASP A 58 10.88 7.68 2.83
CA ASP A 58 11.62 6.74 1.98
C ASP A 58 11.43 5.32 2.53
N VAL A 59 10.75 4.45 1.77
CA VAL A 59 10.50 3.07 2.19
C VAL A 59 11.78 2.23 2.28
N VAL A 60 12.82 2.60 1.54
CA VAL A 60 14.13 1.93 1.61
C VAL A 60 14.83 2.32 2.92
N ASP A 61 14.78 3.58 3.30
CA ASP A 61 15.34 4.08 4.57
C ASP A 61 14.56 3.57 5.78
N ALA A 62 13.24 3.42 5.64
CA ALA A 62 12.37 2.84 6.66
C ALA A 62 12.62 1.34 6.92
N GLY A 63 13.49 0.68 6.16
CA GLY A 63 13.82 -0.73 6.32
C GLY A 63 12.67 -1.67 5.99
N LEU A 64 11.77 -1.26 5.09
CA LEU A 64 10.61 -2.06 4.72
C LEU A 64 11.01 -3.29 3.91
N GLU A 65 10.73 -4.46 4.45
CA GLU A 65 10.89 -5.71 3.73
C GLU A 65 9.71 -5.92 2.78
N LEU A 66 9.89 -5.46 1.54
CA LEU A 66 8.89 -5.61 0.47
C LEU A 66 8.52 -7.09 0.18
N GLY A 67 9.36 -8.05 0.60
CA GLY A 67 9.06 -9.47 0.53
C GLY A 67 7.97 -9.93 1.51
N GLU A 68 7.67 -9.15 2.55
CA GLU A 68 6.60 -9.44 3.51
C GLU A 68 5.24 -8.92 3.06
N LEU A 69 5.17 -8.11 1.99
CA LEU A 69 3.94 -7.61 1.38
C LEU A 69 3.18 -8.74 0.67
N LYS A 70 2.42 -9.50 1.45
CA LYS A 70 1.58 -10.60 0.94
C LYS A 70 0.13 -10.18 0.80
N THR A 71 -0.37 -9.39 1.75
CA THR A 71 -1.79 -9.01 1.82
C THR A 71 -2.01 -7.51 1.87
N VAL A 72 -3.25 -7.08 1.61
CA VAL A 72 -3.66 -5.68 1.77
C VAL A 72 -3.47 -5.21 3.22
N GLU A 73 -3.66 -6.10 4.21
CA GLU A 73 -3.40 -5.81 5.62
C GLU A 73 -1.94 -5.38 5.86
N ASP A 74 -0.97 -6.10 5.27
CA ASP A 74 0.46 -5.79 5.41
C ASP A 74 0.75 -4.39 4.87
N LEU A 75 0.20 -4.06 3.70
CA LEU A 75 0.35 -2.76 3.08
C LEU A 75 -0.27 -1.64 3.93
N LEU A 76 -1.45 -1.86 4.51
CA LEU A 76 -2.10 -0.91 5.40
C LEU A 76 -1.32 -0.66 6.68
N LYS A 77 -0.74 -1.70 7.28
CA LYS A 77 0.14 -1.57 8.46
C LYS A 77 1.35 -0.72 8.13
N ILE A 78 1.94 -0.93 6.95
CA ILE A 78 3.07 -0.16 6.46
C ILE A 78 2.68 1.30 6.25
N ALA A 79 1.58 1.57 5.53
CA ALA A 79 1.08 2.92 5.31
C ALA A 79 0.82 3.68 6.62
N ARG A 80 0.20 3.01 7.61
CA ARG A 80 -0.01 3.58 8.95
C ARG A 80 1.31 3.88 9.65
N THR A 81 2.29 2.97 9.54
CA THR A 81 3.62 3.16 10.12
C THR A 81 4.33 4.34 9.47
N LEU A 82 4.33 4.43 8.14
CA LEU A 82 4.89 5.53 7.38
C LEU A 82 4.24 6.86 7.75
N LYS A 83 2.91 6.92 7.89
CA LYS A 83 2.22 8.14 8.35
C LYS A 83 2.65 8.57 9.76
N VAL A 84 2.84 7.63 10.67
CA VAL A 84 3.35 7.90 12.02
C VAL A 84 4.81 8.36 12.00
N GLN A 85 5.63 7.87 11.07
CA GLN A 85 7.01 8.35 10.90
C GLN A 85 7.06 9.74 10.24
N SER A 86 6.22 9.98 9.23
CA SER A 86 6.08 11.25 8.52
C SER A 86 5.72 12.40 9.47
N THR A 87 4.81 12.19 10.43
CA THR A 87 4.45 13.24 11.41
C THR A 87 5.56 13.55 12.43
N LYS A 88 6.64 12.76 12.45
CA LYS A 88 7.72 12.86 13.44
C LYS A 88 8.99 13.49 12.86
N ALA A 89 9.01 13.77 11.55
CA ALA A 89 10.11 14.41 10.83
C ALA A 89 9.99 15.94 10.82
#